data_AF-A0AAP0GPG2-F1
#
_entry.id   AF-A0AAP0GPG2-F1
#
_cell.length_a   1.000
_cell.length_b   1.000
_cell.length_c   1.000
_cell.angle_alpha   90.00
_cell.angle_beta   90.00
_cell.angle_gamma   90.00
#
_symmetry.space_group_name_H-M   'P 1'
#
loop_
_entity.id
_entity.type
_entity.pdbx_description
1 polymer ?
#
loop_
_entity_poly.entity_id
_entity_poly.type
_entity_poly.pdbx_seq_one_letter_code
_entity_poly.pdbx_strand_id
1 'polypeptide(L)'
;MRPCSTSETPCPLDPWIVVPDRSKYVDQQTLKLQENPEDVPTGELPRNTLLSVDRHLVQTIVPGTRLTIMGIYSIFQEAKSSTNHRGAVAVRQPYIRVVGIEETNEATRGPGNFNTEETLPDGVKLRGDINVLLLGDPSTAKPQFLKFVEKTAPVAVYTSGKGSSAAGLTASVIRDNSTCEFYLEGGATVLADGGVVCIDEFDKMRPEDRVAIHEAMEQQTISIAKAGITTVLNSRSSVLVAANPPSGRYDDLKVHKNSPKCPF
;
A
#
# COMPACT_ATOMS: atom_id res chain seq x y z
N MET A 1 2.03 30.97 -1.53
CA MET A 1 2.41 32.15 -0.73
C MET A 1 3.93 32.22 -0.66
N ARG A 2 4.57 33.33 -1.04
CA ARG A 2 6.01 33.54 -0.82
C ARG A 2 6.19 34.70 0.16
N PRO A 3 6.93 34.56 1.27
CA PRO A 3 7.44 35.73 1.96
C PRO A 3 8.45 36.45 1.04
N CYS A 4 8.36 37.78 1.00
CA CYS A 4 9.25 38.62 0.19
C CYS A 4 10.70 38.38 0.63
N SER A 5 11.57 38.05 -0.32
CA SER A 5 13.02 37.94 -0.10
C SER A 5 13.59 39.30 0.28
N THR A 6 14.47 39.30 1.28
CA THR A 6 15.05 40.43 2.01
C THR A 6 16.00 41.31 1.19
N SER A 7 15.56 41.94 0.10
CA SER A 7 16.44 42.90 -0.60
C SER A 7 15.82 44.12 -1.29
N GLU A 8 14.51 44.34 -1.36
CA GLU A 8 13.98 45.59 -1.95
C GLU A 8 12.72 46.11 -1.26
N THR A 9 12.79 47.37 -0.79
CA THR A 9 11.75 48.29 -0.27
C THR A 9 10.74 47.77 0.79
N PRO A 10 10.46 48.53 1.87
CA PRO A 10 9.47 48.13 2.87
C PRO A 10 8.10 47.93 2.20
N CYS A 11 7.56 46.72 2.32
CA CYS A 11 6.30 46.34 1.70
C CYS A 11 5.15 47.20 2.27
N PRO A 12 4.22 47.72 1.45
CA PRO A 12 3.05 48.44 1.94
C PRO A 12 2.18 47.51 2.82
N LEU A 13 1.38 48.10 3.74
CA LEU A 13 0.39 47.34 4.50
C LEU A 13 -0.56 46.61 3.51
N ASP A 14 -0.57 45.28 3.61
CA ASP A 14 -1.21 44.28 2.73
C ASP A 14 -0.66 44.10 1.30
N PRO A 15 0.49 43.42 1.13
CA PRO A 15 1.09 43.11 -0.18
C PRO A 15 0.62 41.77 -0.79
N TRP A 16 -0.45 41.14 -0.30
CA TRP A 16 -0.84 39.79 -0.69
C TRP A 16 -1.89 39.78 -1.81
N ILE A 17 -1.45 39.45 -3.03
CA ILE A 17 -2.33 39.22 -4.19
C ILE A 17 -2.43 37.72 -4.46
N VAL A 18 -3.65 37.19 -4.59
CA VAL A 18 -3.87 35.80 -4.99
C VAL A 18 -3.57 35.68 -6.49
N VAL A 19 -2.56 34.87 -6.84
CA VAL A 19 -2.19 34.60 -8.22
C VAL A 19 -2.79 33.25 -8.62
N PRO A 20 -3.88 33.21 -9.42
CA PRO A 20 -4.55 31.96 -9.78
C PRO A 20 -3.64 31.03 -10.58
N ASP A 21 -2.84 31.58 -11.51
CA ASP A 21 -1.97 30.80 -12.41
C ASP A 21 -0.84 30.02 -11.70
N ARG A 22 -0.54 30.37 -10.45
CA ARG A 22 0.47 29.68 -9.62
C ARG A 22 -0.15 28.95 -8.44
N SER A 23 -1.47 28.94 -8.34
CA SER A 23 -2.20 28.26 -7.28
C SER A 23 -2.49 26.83 -7.68
N LYS A 24 -2.24 25.89 -6.76
CA LYS A 24 -2.64 24.50 -6.95
C LYS A 24 -4.10 24.38 -6.50
N TYR A 25 -4.97 24.03 -7.44
CA TYR A 25 -6.36 23.72 -7.17
C TYR A 25 -6.49 22.22 -6.89
N VAL A 26 -7.33 21.88 -5.91
CA VAL A 26 -7.64 20.50 -5.56
C VAL A 26 -9.15 20.38 -5.53
N ASP A 27 -9.68 19.44 -6.29
CA ASP A 27 -11.10 19.16 -6.31
C ASP A 27 -11.52 18.51 -4.99
N GLN A 28 -12.61 19.00 -4.43
CA GLN A 28 -13.20 18.52 -3.18
C GLN A 28 -14.69 18.27 -3.40
N GLN A 29 -15.17 17.10 -3.00
CA GLN A 29 -16.56 16.69 -3.06
C GLN A 29 -17.04 16.28 -1.66
N THR A 30 -18.24 16.71 -1.28
CA THR A 30 -18.87 16.27 -0.03
C THR A 30 -19.91 15.21 -0.34
N LEU A 31 -19.80 14.04 0.31
CA LEU A 31 -20.75 12.94 0.21
C LEU A 31 -21.49 12.75 1.54
N LYS A 32 -22.69 12.15 1.49
CA LYS A 32 -23.43 11.72 2.68
C LYS A 32 -23.43 10.20 2.72
N LEU A 33 -22.79 9.63 3.72
CA LEU A 33 -22.88 8.22 4.02
C LEU A 33 -24.09 7.96 4.90
N GLN A 34 -24.89 6.97 4.55
CA GLN A 34 -25.98 6.48 5.38
C GLN A 34 -25.63 5.10 5.92
N GLU A 35 -25.96 4.85 7.18
CA GLU A 35 -25.84 3.52 7.79
C GLU A 35 -26.68 2.49 7.04
N ASN A 36 -26.20 1.25 7.00
CA ASN A 36 -26.92 0.17 6.33
C ASN A 36 -28.23 -0.13 7.08
N PRO A 37 -29.35 -0.32 6.39
CA PRO A 37 -30.65 -0.57 7.04
C PRO A 37 -30.68 -1.86 7.87
N GLU A 38 -29.80 -2.82 7.57
CA GLU A 38 -29.66 -4.08 8.31
C GLU A 38 -28.91 -3.95 9.65
N ASP A 39 -28.08 -2.91 9.80
CA ASP A 39 -27.29 -2.66 11.01
C ASP A 39 -28.02 -1.72 12.00
N VAL A 40 -29.14 -1.12 11.58
CA VAL A 40 -29.94 -0.21 12.42
C VAL A 40 -30.77 -1.00 13.44
N PRO A 41 -30.70 -0.66 14.74
CA PRO A 41 -31.49 -1.33 15.77
C PRO A 41 -32.99 -1.10 15.55
N THR A 42 -33.80 -2.11 15.89
CA THR A 42 -35.24 -2.09 15.66
C THR A 42 -35.90 -0.90 16.36
N GLY A 43 -36.41 0.05 15.57
CA GLY A 43 -37.14 1.22 16.07
C GLY A 43 -36.36 2.55 16.05
N GLU A 44 -35.09 2.57 15.65
CA GLU A 44 -34.35 3.82 15.38
C GLU A 44 -34.40 4.24 13.90
N LEU A 45 -34.18 5.53 13.63
CA LEU A 45 -34.00 6.06 12.28
C LEU A 45 -32.52 5.94 11.86
N PRO A 46 -32.22 5.62 10.59
CA PRO A 46 -30.85 5.45 10.11
C PRO A 46 -30.07 6.76 10.22
N ARG A 47 -28.84 6.68 10.74
CA ARG A 47 -27.97 7.86 10.90
C ARG A 47 -27.20 8.13 9.61
N ASN A 48 -26.86 9.40 9.40
CA ASN A 48 -26.00 9.82 8.29
C ASN A 48 -24.75 10.54 8.81
N THR A 49 -23.66 10.45 8.07
CA THR A 49 -22.39 11.13 8.35
C THR A 49 -21.87 11.79 7.07
N LEU A 50 -21.28 12.98 7.22
CA LEU A 50 -20.68 13.71 6.11
C LEU A 50 -19.26 13.20 5.83
N LEU A 51 -18.96 13.01 4.56
CA LEU A 51 -17.64 12.64 4.06
C LEU A 51 -17.08 13.78 3.21
N SER A 52 -15.81 14.10 3.39
CA SER A 52 -15.06 14.98 2.49
C SER A 52 -14.09 14.14 1.66
N VAL A 53 -14.26 14.18 0.35
CA VAL A 53 -13.47 13.43 -0.62
C VAL A 53 -12.63 14.41 -1.42
N ASP A 54 -11.31 14.16 -1.50
CA ASP A 54 -10.37 15.05 -2.16
C ASP A 54 -9.74 14.35 -3.39
N ARG A 55 -9.38 15.11 -4.43
CA ARG A 55 -8.58 14.66 -5.61
C ARG A 55 -9.23 13.53 -6.42
N HIS A 56 -8.49 12.46 -6.68
CA HIS A 56 -8.84 11.36 -7.60
C HIS A 56 -10.01 10.49 -7.12
N LEU A 57 -10.44 10.66 -5.87
CA LEU A 57 -11.60 9.98 -5.30
C LEU A 57 -12.93 10.69 -5.64
N VAL A 58 -12.87 11.90 -6.18
CA VAL A 58 -14.05 12.66 -6.62
C VAL A 58 -14.71 11.94 -7.81
N GLN A 59 -16.04 11.83 -7.79
CA GLN A 59 -16.85 11.18 -8.83
C GLN A 59 -16.57 9.69 -9.09
N THR A 60 -15.87 8.98 -8.20
CA THR A 60 -15.60 7.54 -8.38
C THR A 60 -16.80 6.64 -8.07
N ILE A 61 -17.69 7.10 -7.17
CA ILE A 61 -18.82 6.30 -6.67
C ILE A 61 -20.17 6.80 -7.17
N VAL A 62 -21.05 5.85 -7.47
CA VAL A 62 -22.44 6.12 -7.86
C VAL A 62 -23.33 6.15 -6.61
N PRO A 63 -24.31 7.06 -6.51
CA PRO A 63 -25.27 7.06 -5.42
C PRO A 63 -26.03 5.72 -5.32
N GLY A 64 -26.10 5.15 -4.11
CA GLY A 64 -26.80 3.89 -3.85
C GLY A 64 -25.89 2.65 -3.73
N THR A 65 -24.59 2.80 -3.98
CA THR A 65 -23.60 1.73 -3.81
C THR A 65 -23.24 1.50 -2.34
N ARG A 66 -22.98 0.24 -1.95
CA ARG A 66 -22.45 -0.14 -0.63
C ARG A 66 -20.94 0.06 -0.61
N LEU A 67 -20.44 0.85 0.33
CA LEU A 67 -19.05 1.30 0.35
C LEU A 67 -18.41 1.05 1.72
N THR A 68 -17.14 0.65 1.70
CA THR A 68 -16.25 0.68 2.85
C THR A 68 -15.31 1.87 2.69
N ILE A 69 -15.27 2.74 3.71
CA ILE A 69 -14.57 4.02 3.65
C ILE A 69 -13.51 4.06 4.73
N MET A 70 -12.28 4.36 4.34
CA MET A 70 -11.18 4.67 5.24
C MET A 70 -10.98 6.19 5.28
N GLY A 71 -10.99 6.75 6.48
CA GLY A 71 -10.84 8.19 6.63
C GLY A 71 -10.48 8.64 8.04
N ILE A 72 -10.06 9.89 8.13
CA ILE A 72 -9.73 10.54 9.38
C ILE A 72 -10.98 11.24 9.89
N TYR A 73 -11.45 10.86 11.08
CA TYR A 73 -12.54 11.55 11.76
C TYR A 73 -12.06 12.95 12.17
N SER A 74 -12.70 13.99 11.62
CA SER A 74 -12.34 15.38 11.88
C SER A 74 -13.57 16.20 12.25
N ILE A 75 -13.32 17.33 12.90
CA ILE A 75 -14.35 18.27 13.33
C ILE A 75 -14.10 19.60 12.64
N PHE A 76 -15.13 20.15 12.02
CA PHE A 76 -15.02 21.47 11.42
C PHE A 76 -14.95 22.52 12.54
N GLN A 77 -13.85 23.26 12.62
CA GLN A 77 -13.74 24.42 13.49
C GLN A 77 -14.07 25.66 12.67
N GLU A 78 -15.33 26.08 12.68
CA GLU A 78 -15.69 27.41 12.19
C GLU A 78 -14.91 28.44 13.00
N ALA A 79 -14.03 29.18 12.34
CA ALA A 79 -13.47 30.40 12.87
C ALA A 79 -14.60 31.44 12.91
N LYS A 80 -15.36 31.47 14.01
CA LYS A 80 -16.37 32.51 14.21
C LYS A 80 -15.68 33.86 14.24
N SER A 81 -16.02 34.71 13.27
CA SER A 81 -15.78 36.15 13.35
C SER A 81 -16.37 36.64 14.67
N SER A 82 -15.54 37.35 15.43
CA SER A 82 -15.82 37.90 16.75
C SER A 82 -17.25 38.47 16.86
N THR A 83 -18.12 37.78 17.60
CA THR A 83 -19.22 38.46 18.27
C THR A 83 -19.42 37.86 19.66
N ASN A 84 -19.43 38.76 20.62
CA ASN A 84 -19.10 38.60 22.02
C ASN A 84 -20.22 37.87 22.79
N HIS A 85 -20.40 36.57 22.58
CA HIS A 85 -21.31 35.74 23.38
C HIS A 85 -20.55 34.61 24.06
N ARG A 86 -20.22 34.86 25.34
CA ARG A 86 -19.67 33.88 26.27
C ARG A 86 -20.75 32.83 26.56
N GLY A 87 -20.48 31.56 26.23
CA GLY A 87 -21.16 30.43 26.87
C GLY A 87 -21.84 29.40 25.99
N ALA A 88 -21.79 29.49 24.65
CA ALA A 88 -22.26 28.39 23.79
C ALA A 88 -21.08 27.56 23.29
N VAL A 89 -20.94 26.33 23.77
CA VAL A 89 -20.06 25.33 23.14
C VAL A 89 -20.58 25.17 21.71
N ALA A 90 -19.82 25.64 20.73
CA ALA A 90 -20.20 25.51 19.32
C ALA A 90 -20.34 24.01 19.01
N VAL A 91 -21.55 23.56 18.64
CA VAL A 91 -21.80 22.21 18.14
C VAL A 91 -21.01 22.07 16.84
N ARG A 92 -19.87 21.36 16.90
CA ARG A 92 -19.02 21.12 15.74
C ARG A 92 -19.62 19.96 14.96
N GLN A 93 -19.92 20.18 13.68
CA GLN A 93 -20.34 19.08 12.80
C GLN A 93 -19.11 18.22 12.48
N PRO A 94 -19.11 16.92 12.83
CA PRO A 94 -18.04 16.02 12.45
C PRO A 94 -18.18 15.62 10.99
N TYR A 95 -17.05 15.48 10.32
CA TYR A 95 -16.96 14.90 8.99
C TYR A 95 -15.78 13.96 8.92
N ILE A 96 -15.89 12.94 8.06
CA ILE A 96 -14.79 12.02 7.82
C ILE A 96 -14.06 12.51 6.58
N ARG A 97 -12.76 12.83 6.74
CA ARG A 97 -11.90 13.09 5.60
C ARG A 97 -11.49 11.76 4.98
N VAL A 98 -11.95 11.51 3.78
CA VAL A 98 -11.77 10.23 3.10
C VAL A 98 -10.36 10.14 2.53
N VAL A 99 -9.70 9.04 2.86
CA VAL A 99 -8.38 8.67 2.34
C VAL A 99 -8.50 7.55 1.31
N GLY A 100 -9.46 6.63 1.48
CA GLY A 100 -9.74 5.56 0.52
C GLY A 100 -11.21 5.16 0.54
N ILE A 101 -11.73 4.80 -0.63
CA ILE A 101 -13.10 4.31 -0.82
C ILE A 101 -13.01 2.99 -1.59
N GLU A 102 -13.67 1.96 -1.07
CA GLU A 102 -13.78 0.67 -1.73
C GLU A 102 -15.24 0.26 -1.84
N GLU A 103 -15.63 -0.26 -3.00
CA GLU A 103 -16.96 -0.83 -3.20
C GLU A 103 -17.01 -2.22 -2.56
N THR A 104 -17.91 -2.40 -1.59
CA THR A 104 -18.04 -3.66 -0.87
C THR A 104 -18.73 -4.67 -1.77
N ASN A 105 -17.95 -5.39 -2.56
CA ASN A 105 -18.43 -6.53 -3.34
C ASN A 105 -18.45 -7.77 -2.42
N GLU A 106 -19.57 -8.49 -2.34
CA GLU A 106 -19.75 -9.61 -1.41
C GLU A 106 -18.74 -10.76 -1.59
N ALA A 107 -18.02 -10.78 -2.73
CA ALA A 107 -16.94 -11.72 -3.03
C ALA A 107 -15.59 -11.39 -2.34
N THR A 108 -15.40 -10.18 -1.83
CA THR A 108 -14.12 -9.72 -1.26
C THR A 108 -14.26 -9.44 0.25
N ARG A 109 -14.53 -10.49 1.04
CA ARG A 109 -14.44 -10.42 2.51
C ARG A 109 -13.00 -10.58 3.01
N GLY A 110 -12.06 -9.85 2.41
CA GLY A 110 -10.69 -9.68 2.91
C GLY A 110 -10.51 -8.27 3.46
N PRO A 111 -9.46 -7.99 4.27
CA PRO A 111 -9.07 -6.61 4.51
C PRO A 111 -8.83 -5.96 3.14
N GLY A 112 -9.59 -4.91 2.84
CA GLY A 112 -9.50 -4.17 1.59
C GLY A 112 -8.07 -3.85 1.22
N ASN A 113 -7.65 -4.21 0.01
CA ASN A 113 -6.35 -3.82 -0.50
C ASN A 113 -6.40 -2.32 -0.81
N PHE A 114 -6.13 -1.48 0.18
CA PHE A 114 -6.08 -0.01 0.06
C PHE A 114 -4.90 0.51 -0.78
N ASN A 115 -4.13 -0.37 -1.42
CA ASN A 115 -2.96 -0.04 -2.22
C ASN A 115 -3.41 0.40 -3.62
N THR A 116 -3.76 1.68 -3.78
CA THR A 116 -4.06 2.25 -5.11
C THR A 116 -2.76 2.55 -5.83
N GLU A 117 -2.49 1.89 -6.95
CA GLU A 117 -1.39 2.25 -7.86
C GLU A 117 -1.68 3.66 -8.42
N GLU A 118 -0.96 4.67 -7.94
CA GLU A 118 -1.09 6.03 -8.45
C GLU A 118 -0.20 6.21 -9.69
N THR A 119 -0.80 6.57 -10.82
CA THR A 119 -0.02 7.03 -11.99
C THR A 119 0.16 8.54 -11.87
N LEU A 120 1.41 9.00 -11.75
CA LEU A 120 1.69 10.43 -11.77
C LEU A 120 1.32 11.02 -13.13
N PRO A 121 1.04 12.35 -13.21
CA PRO A 121 0.85 13.05 -14.48
C PRO A 121 2.04 12.94 -15.44
N ASP A 122 3.22 12.56 -14.94
CA ASP A 122 4.44 12.31 -15.71
C ASP A 122 4.50 10.90 -16.33
N GLY A 123 3.46 10.07 -16.16
CA GLY A 123 3.37 8.71 -16.72
C GLY A 123 4.13 7.64 -15.91
N VAL A 124 4.78 8.03 -14.82
CA VAL A 124 5.45 7.11 -13.89
C VAL A 124 4.39 6.46 -12.99
N LYS A 125 4.41 5.13 -12.89
CA LYS A 125 3.54 4.36 -11.99
C LYS A 125 4.19 4.27 -10.62
N LEU A 126 3.47 4.65 -9.57
CA LEU A 126 3.88 4.41 -8.18
C LEU A 126 3.33 3.07 -7.72
N ARG A 127 4.24 2.26 -7.18
CA ARG A 127 3.92 1.01 -6.51
C ARG A 127 3.13 1.28 -5.23
N GLY A 128 1.92 0.75 -5.15
CA GLY A 128 1.10 0.80 -3.94
C GLY A 128 1.45 -0.28 -2.90
N ASP A 129 2.20 -1.32 -3.30
CA ASP A 129 2.50 -2.47 -2.46
C ASP A 129 3.66 -2.25 -1.50
N ILE A 130 3.51 -2.74 -0.27
CA ILE A 130 4.52 -2.61 0.79
C ILE A 130 5.27 -3.93 0.92
N ASN A 131 6.60 -3.85 0.91
CA ASN A 131 7.46 -4.98 1.28
C ASN A 131 7.80 -4.89 2.77
N VAL A 132 7.66 -6.00 3.48
CA VAL A 132 7.90 -6.07 4.93
C VAL A 132 8.95 -7.12 5.24
N LEU A 133 9.96 -6.73 6.02
CA LEU A 133 10.98 -7.62 6.54
C LEU A 133 10.84 -7.79 8.06
N LEU A 134 10.70 -9.03 8.51
CA LEU A 134 10.72 -9.44 9.90
C LEU A 134 12.11 -9.94 10.27
N LEU A 135 12.85 -9.12 11.00
CA LEU A 135 14.16 -9.45 11.55
C LEU A 135 14.03 -9.65 13.06
N GLY A 136 14.80 -10.58 13.64
CA GLY A 136 14.65 -10.95 15.05
C GLY A 136 15.43 -12.20 15.40
N ASP A 137 15.51 -12.51 16.67
CA ASP A 137 16.22 -13.71 17.15
C ASP A 137 15.48 -15.00 16.75
N PRO A 138 16.17 -16.15 16.72
CA PRO A 138 15.53 -17.45 16.58
C PRO A 138 14.49 -17.65 17.70
N SER A 139 13.50 -18.50 17.44
CA SER A 139 12.41 -18.82 18.38
C SER A 139 11.40 -17.70 18.65
N THR A 140 11.36 -16.65 17.83
CA THR A 140 10.39 -15.53 17.91
C THR A 140 9.08 -15.78 17.13
N ALA A 141 8.78 -17.04 16.81
CA ALA A 141 7.58 -17.46 16.07
C ALA A 141 7.37 -16.83 14.66
N LYS A 142 8.37 -16.17 14.05
CA LYS A 142 8.23 -15.60 12.69
C LYS A 142 7.77 -16.61 11.62
N PRO A 143 8.30 -17.85 11.57
CA PRO A 143 7.82 -18.83 10.59
C PRO A 143 6.34 -19.20 10.81
N GLN A 144 5.88 -19.19 12.08
CA GLN A 144 4.47 -19.44 12.40
C GLN A 144 3.58 -18.27 11.96
N PHE A 145 4.09 -17.04 12.08
CA PHE A 145 3.41 -15.86 11.56
C PHE A 145 3.26 -15.91 10.04
N LEU A 146 4.33 -16.27 9.30
CA LEU A 146 4.25 -16.44 7.83
C LEU A 146 3.23 -17.50 7.41
N LYS A 147 3.21 -18.65 8.10
CA LYS A 147 2.22 -19.73 7.86
C LYS A 147 0.80 -19.32 8.22
N PHE A 148 0.64 -18.43 9.19
CA PHE A 148 -0.66 -17.87 9.52
C PHE A 148 -1.15 -16.92 8.42
N VAL A 149 -0.27 -16.06 7.91
CA VAL A 149 -0.57 -15.16 6.78
C VAL A 149 -0.95 -15.94 5.54
N GLU A 150 -0.22 -17.01 5.21
CA GLU A 150 -0.54 -17.90 4.09
C GLU A 150 -1.98 -18.44 4.15
N LYS A 151 -2.46 -18.81 5.34
CA LYS A 151 -3.82 -19.35 5.53
C LYS A 151 -4.91 -18.28 5.57
N THR A 152 -4.55 -17.04 5.89
CA THR A 152 -5.50 -15.95 6.12
C THR A 152 -5.66 -15.05 4.90
N ALA A 153 -4.58 -14.89 4.12
CA ALA A 153 -4.58 -14.07 2.93
C ALA A 153 -5.34 -14.76 1.78
N PRO A 154 -6.05 -13.99 0.93
CA PRO A 154 -6.85 -14.54 -0.17
C PRO A 154 -5.99 -15.22 -1.24
N VAL A 155 -4.81 -14.69 -1.49
CA VAL A 155 -3.77 -15.27 -2.36
C VAL A 155 -2.46 -15.10 -1.63
N ALA A 156 -1.88 -16.22 -1.19
CA ALA A 156 -0.54 -16.21 -0.61
C ALA A 156 0.22 -17.49 -0.93
N VAL A 157 1.53 -17.33 -1.12
CA VAL A 157 2.44 -18.44 -1.39
C VAL A 157 3.55 -18.43 -0.35
N TYR A 158 3.66 -19.51 0.42
CA TYR A 158 4.78 -19.72 1.33
C TYR A 158 5.94 -20.41 0.62
N THR A 159 7.14 -19.85 0.81
CA THR A 159 8.36 -20.37 0.22
C THR A 159 9.51 -20.26 1.22
N SER A 160 10.44 -21.22 1.20
CA SER A 160 11.60 -21.24 2.10
C SER A 160 12.84 -20.84 1.31
N GLY A 161 13.54 -19.78 1.73
CA GLY A 161 14.73 -19.26 1.04
C GLY A 161 15.85 -20.28 0.84
N LYS A 162 15.89 -21.37 1.61
CA LYS A 162 16.82 -22.49 1.40
C LYS A 162 16.34 -23.50 0.35
N GLY A 163 15.03 -23.73 0.27
CA GLY A 163 14.41 -24.67 -0.68
C GLY A 163 14.06 -24.04 -2.03
N SER A 164 14.03 -22.71 -2.09
CA SER A 164 13.62 -21.95 -3.26
C SER A 164 14.82 -21.54 -4.10
N SER A 165 14.78 -21.90 -5.38
CA SER A 165 15.74 -21.44 -6.38
C SER A 165 15.18 -20.26 -7.16
N ALA A 166 16.03 -19.52 -7.88
CA ALA A 166 15.64 -18.41 -8.74
C ALA A 166 14.56 -18.84 -9.73
N ALA A 167 14.68 -20.05 -10.29
CA ALA A 167 13.69 -20.64 -11.19
C ALA A 167 12.34 -20.92 -10.51
N GLY A 168 12.36 -21.37 -9.25
CA GLY A 168 11.14 -21.61 -8.45
C GLY A 168 10.50 -20.33 -7.89
N LEU A 169 11.26 -19.25 -7.73
CA LEU A 169 10.75 -17.94 -7.32
C LEU A 169 10.15 -17.17 -8.49
N THR A 170 10.87 -17.09 -9.61
CA THR A 170 10.50 -16.25 -10.75
C THR A 170 9.65 -17.00 -11.77
N ALA A 171 10.27 -17.62 -12.76
CA ALA A 171 9.67 -18.61 -13.63
C ALA A 171 10.77 -19.42 -14.31
N SER A 172 10.42 -20.62 -14.74
CA SER A 172 11.32 -21.54 -15.41
C SER A 172 10.80 -21.85 -16.81
N VAL A 173 11.71 -22.09 -17.75
CA VAL A 173 11.36 -22.62 -19.07
C VAL A 173 11.70 -24.10 -19.05
N ILE A 174 10.69 -24.94 -19.23
CA ILE A 174 10.85 -26.39 -19.28
C ILE A 174 10.59 -26.86 -20.70
N ARG A 175 11.41 -27.81 -21.16
CA ARG A 175 11.21 -28.48 -22.44
C ARG A 175 10.45 -29.77 -22.21
N ASP A 176 9.32 -29.93 -22.87
CA ASP A 176 8.65 -31.23 -22.92
C ASP A 176 9.44 -32.18 -23.82
N ASN A 177 9.73 -33.37 -23.31
CA ASN A 177 10.49 -34.39 -24.03
C ASN A 177 9.65 -35.09 -25.09
N SER A 178 8.32 -35.03 -24.99
CA SER A 178 7.42 -35.69 -25.95
C SER A 178 7.11 -34.82 -27.16
N THR A 179 6.84 -33.53 -26.97
CA THR A 179 6.52 -32.57 -28.04
C THR A 179 7.72 -31.77 -28.52
N CYS A 180 8.86 -31.83 -27.81
CA CYS A 180 10.04 -30.98 -28.02
C CYS A 180 9.77 -29.47 -27.89
N GLU A 181 8.59 -29.06 -27.42
CA GLU A 181 8.22 -27.66 -27.22
C GLU A 181 8.68 -27.14 -25.86
N PHE A 182 8.94 -25.84 -25.79
CA PHE A 182 9.30 -25.15 -24.56
C PHE A 182 8.06 -24.48 -23.98
N TYR A 183 7.73 -24.79 -22.73
CA TYR A 183 6.66 -24.14 -21.98
C TYR A 183 7.24 -23.35 -20.80
N LEU A 184 6.50 -22.32 -20.39
CA LEU A 184 6.87 -21.45 -19.29
C LEU A 184 6.08 -21.86 -18.05
N GLU A 185 6.79 -22.21 -16.97
CA GLU A 185 6.20 -22.49 -15.66
C GLU A 185 6.40 -21.28 -14.75
N GLY A 186 5.31 -20.73 -14.23
CA GLY A 186 5.31 -19.63 -13.26
C GLY A 186 5.90 -20.07 -11.91
N GLY A 187 6.83 -19.29 -11.37
CA GLY A 187 7.34 -19.47 -10.02
C GLY A 187 6.43 -18.86 -8.96
N ALA A 188 6.81 -19.04 -7.69
CA ALA A 188 6.04 -18.62 -6.52
C ALA A 188 5.61 -17.14 -6.56
N THR A 189 6.46 -16.25 -7.08
CA THR A 189 6.19 -14.80 -7.13
C THR A 189 5.18 -14.46 -8.23
N VAL A 190 5.20 -15.18 -9.36
CA VAL A 190 4.20 -15.00 -10.43
C VAL A 190 2.85 -15.58 -10.04
N LEU A 191 2.85 -16.72 -9.34
CA LEU A 191 1.62 -17.36 -8.86
C LEU A 191 0.88 -16.54 -7.80
N ALA A 192 1.59 -15.65 -7.11
CA ALA A 192 1.06 -14.78 -6.07
C ALA A 192 0.68 -13.36 -6.55
N ASP A 193 0.47 -13.15 -7.86
CA ASP A 193 0.05 -11.83 -8.39
C ASP A 193 -1.23 -11.33 -7.70
N GLY A 194 -1.20 -10.08 -7.19
CA GLY A 194 -2.29 -9.47 -6.43
C GLY A 194 -2.40 -9.92 -4.96
N GLY A 195 -1.45 -10.73 -4.48
CA GLY A 195 -1.44 -11.31 -3.14
C GLY A 195 -0.15 -11.04 -2.36
N VAL A 196 0.20 -11.99 -1.47
CA VAL A 196 1.38 -11.92 -0.62
C VAL A 196 2.31 -13.11 -0.86
N VAL A 197 3.59 -12.85 -1.09
CA VAL A 197 4.63 -13.88 -1.11
C VAL A 197 5.31 -13.90 0.24
N CYS A 198 5.23 -15.03 0.94
CA CYS A 198 5.88 -15.24 2.24
C CYS A 198 7.22 -15.98 2.03
N ILE A 199 8.34 -15.35 2.36
CA ILE A 199 9.68 -15.94 2.25
C ILE A 199 10.27 -16.14 3.65
N ASP A 200 10.50 -17.39 4.05
CA ASP A 200 11.23 -17.71 5.29
C ASP A 200 12.73 -17.90 5.04
N GLU A 201 13.56 -17.79 6.07
CA GLU A 201 15.01 -18.00 6.03
C GLU A 201 15.73 -17.21 4.92
N PHE A 202 15.38 -15.93 4.75
CA PHE A 202 15.96 -15.10 3.71
C PHE A 202 17.48 -14.90 3.84
N ASP A 203 18.02 -15.04 5.05
CA ASP A 203 19.46 -15.03 5.30
C ASP A 203 20.18 -16.26 4.71
N LYS A 204 19.47 -17.38 4.48
CA LYS A 204 20.00 -18.61 3.89
C LYS A 204 19.87 -18.67 2.38
N MET A 205 19.20 -17.71 1.78
CA MET A 205 19.03 -17.62 0.33
C MET A 205 20.36 -17.32 -0.35
N ARG A 206 20.61 -17.96 -1.50
CA ARG A 206 21.79 -17.71 -2.31
C ARG A 206 21.72 -16.31 -2.94
N PRO A 207 22.87 -15.66 -3.18
CA PRO A 207 22.88 -14.32 -3.76
C PRO A 207 22.27 -14.29 -5.17
N GLU A 208 22.39 -15.35 -5.98
CA GLU A 208 21.72 -15.42 -7.30
C GLU A 208 20.20 -15.38 -7.19
N ASP A 209 19.63 -16.09 -6.22
CA ASP A 209 18.19 -16.18 -5.99
C ASP A 209 17.65 -14.84 -5.45
N ARG A 210 18.50 -14.09 -4.72
CA ARG A 210 18.18 -12.76 -4.21
C ARG A 210 18.11 -11.69 -5.32
N VAL A 211 19.00 -11.75 -6.32
CA VAL A 211 18.96 -10.81 -7.46
C VAL A 211 17.66 -10.99 -8.25
N ALA A 212 17.18 -12.24 -8.40
CA ALA A 212 15.98 -12.55 -9.15
C ALA A 212 14.71 -11.93 -8.54
N ILE A 213 14.63 -11.80 -7.21
CA ILE A 213 13.47 -11.17 -6.55
C ILE A 213 13.55 -9.63 -6.55
N HIS A 214 14.73 -9.03 -6.68
CA HIS A 214 14.88 -7.57 -6.67
C HIS A 214 14.18 -6.94 -7.88
N GLU A 215 14.21 -7.59 -9.04
CA GLU A 215 13.46 -7.17 -10.22
C GLU A 215 11.95 -7.14 -9.93
N ALA A 216 11.42 -8.23 -9.37
CA ALA A 216 10.01 -8.33 -9.01
C ALA A 216 9.61 -7.29 -7.94
N MET A 217 10.46 -7.03 -6.95
CA MET A 217 10.17 -6.09 -5.86
C MET A 217 10.18 -4.62 -6.31
N GLU A 218 11.03 -4.27 -7.27
CA GLU A 218 11.18 -2.90 -7.77
C GLU A 218 10.18 -2.60 -8.89
N GLN A 219 10.09 -3.48 -9.89
CA GLN A 219 9.32 -3.23 -11.11
C GLN A 219 7.92 -3.86 -11.09
N GLN A 220 7.63 -4.75 -10.12
CA GLN A 220 6.42 -5.59 -10.10
C GLN A 220 6.23 -6.44 -11.37
N THR A 221 7.31 -6.65 -12.13
CA THR A 221 7.33 -7.46 -13.34
C THR A 221 8.62 -8.28 -13.38
N ILE A 222 8.57 -9.45 -14.00
CA ILE A 222 9.70 -10.36 -14.16
C ILE A 222 9.89 -10.58 -15.66
N SER A 223 11.06 -10.22 -16.17
CA SER A 223 11.45 -10.44 -17.55
C SER A 223 12.25 -11.73 -17.70
N ILE A 224 11.85 -12.57 -18.64
CA ILE A 224 12.50 -13.86 -18.90
C ILE A 224 12.89 -13.90 -20.36
N ALA A 225 14.18 -14.10 -20.60
CA ALA A 225 14.77 -14.31 -21.91
C ALA A 225 15.56 -15.62 -21.90
N LYS A 226 14.90 -16.74 -22.16
CA LYS A 226 15.51 -18.09 -22.16
C LYS A 226 14.92 -18.98 -23.25
N ALA A 227 15.76 -19.84 -23.83
CA ALA A 227 15.36 -20.82 -24.86
C ALA A 227 14.54 -20.23 -26.04
N GLY A 228 14.84 -19.00 -26.44
CA GLY A 228 14.14 -18.31 -27.54
C GLY A 228 12.79 -17.69 -27.15
N ILE A 229 12.36 -17.83 -25.90
CA ILE A 229 11.15 -17.19 -25.36
C ILE A 229 11.58 -15.92 -24.62
N THR A 230 11.07 -14.77 -25.09
CA THR A 230 11.20 -13.48 -24.41
C THR A 230 9.82 -13.03 -23.96
N THR A 231 9.54 -13.16 -22.66
CA THR A 231 8.25 -12.81 -22.08
C THR A 231 8.44 -12.00 -20.81
N VAL A 232 7.46 -11.16 -20.52
CA VAL A 232 7.39 -10.40 -19.27
C VAL A 232 6.16 -10.90 -18.52
N LEU A 233 6.38 -11.38 -17.30
CA LEU A 233 5.33 -11.83 -16.40
C LEU A 233 5.08 -10.76 -15.36
N ASN A 234 3.81 -10.53 -15.05
CA ASN A 234 3.44 -9.57 -14.01
C ASN A 234 3.54 -10.24 -12.63
N SER A 235 3.98 -9.49 -11.63
CA SER A 235 4.06 -9.94 -10.24
C SER A 235 3.83 -8.77 -9.28
N ARG A 236 2.57 -8.30 -9.23
CA ARG A 236 2.09 -7.29 -8.28
C ARG A 236 1.83 -7.95 -6.93
N SER A 237 2.88 -8.46 -6.32
CA SER A 237 2.80 -9.12 -5.02
C SER A 237 3.49 -8.29 -3.95
N SER A 238 2.92 -8.30 -2.75
CA SER A 238 3.59 -7.79 -1.56
C SER A 238 4.52 -8.88 -1.01
N VAL A 239 5.78 -8.55 -0.77
CA VAL A 239 6.76 -9.53 -0.27
C VAL A 239 6.89 -9.39 1.25
N LEU A 240 6.55 -10.47 1.96
CA LEU A 240 6.73 -10.60 3.40
C LEU A 240 7.87 -11.57 3.69
N VAL A 241 8.93 -11.07 4.30
CA VAL A 241 10.19 -11.81 4.47
C VAL A 241 10.48 -12.01 5.94
N ALA A 242 10.87 -13.22 6.35
CA ALA A 242 11.49 -13.48 7.65
C ALA A 242 12.98 -13.77 7.48
N ALA A 243 13.79 -13.09 8.28
CA ALA A 243 15.24 -13.27 8.30
C ALA A 243 15.74 -13.33 9.74
N ASN A 244 16.86 -14.00 9.95
CA ASN A 244 17.55 -14.00 11.23
C ASN A 244 18.84 -13.17 11.15
N PRO A 245 19.29 -12.57 12.27
CA PRO A 245 20.59 -11.93 12.30
C PRO A 245 21.69 -12.99 12.02
N PRO A 246 22.79 -12.58 11.37
CA PRO A 246 23.89 -13.47 10.95
C PRO A 246 24.55 -14.22 12.12
N SER A 247 24.60 -13.60 13.30
CA SER A 247 25.14 -14.17 14.54
C SER A 247 24.13 -15.01 15.32
N GLY A 248 22.90 -15.14 14.83
CA GLY A 248 21.82 -15.85 15.53
C GLY A 248 21.29 -15.14 16.78
N ARG A 249 21.96 -14.12 17.30
CA ARG A 249 21.43 -13.18 18.29
C ARG A 249 21.81 -11.77 17.94
N TYR A 250 20.92 -10.83 18.25
CA TYR A 250 21.27 -9.42 18.33
C TYR A 250 22.29 -9.18 19.44
N ASP A 251 23.35 -8.46 19.11
CA ASP A 251 24.35 -7.99 20.06
C ASP A 251 24.16 -6.48 20.22
N ASP A 252 23.63 -6.07 21.38
CA ASP A 252 23.31 -4.67 21.68
C ASP A 252 24.57 -3.77 21.66
N LEU A 253 25.76 -4.36 21.78
CA LEU A 253 27.04 -3.64 21.83
C LEU A 253 27.60 -3.31 20.45
N LYS A 254 27.12 -3.96 19.39
CA LYS A 254 27.47 -3.59 18.02
C LYS A 254 26.52 -2.51 17.53
N VAL A 255 27.02 -1.27 17.54
CA VAL A 255 26.38 -0.15 16.83
C VAL A 255 26.08 -0.61 15.39
N HIS A 256 24.83 -0.39 14.96
CA HIS A 256 24.21 -0.82 13.69
C HIS A 256 24.98 -0.46 12.39
N LYS A 257 26.15 0.18 12.50
CA LYS A 257 27.05 0.49 11.38
C LYS A 257 27.86 -0.73 10.90
N ASN A 258 28.04 -1.76 11.74
CA ASN A 258 28.83 -2.96 11.43
C ASN A 258 28.03 -4.28 11.50
N SER A 259 26.71 -4.22 11.62
CA SER A 259 25.86 -5.33 11.17
C SER A 259 26.24 -5.58 9.70
N PRO A 260 26.56 -6.81 9.26
CA PRO A 260 26.72 -7.03 7.83
C PRO A 260 25.43 -6.53 7.22
N LYS A 261 25.55 -5.56 6.30
CA LYS A 261 24.42 -5.01 5.55
C LYS A 261 23.56 -6.23 5.22
N CYS A 262 22.35 -6.31 5.77
CA CYS A 262 21.36 -7.22 5.21
C CYS A 262 21.39 -6.87 3.72
N PRO A 263 21.79 -7.77 2.82
CA PRO A 263 22.16 -7.37 1.47
C PRO A 263 20.86 -7.09 0.74
N PHE A 264 20.40 -5.86 0.89
CA PHE A 264 19.42 -5.17 0.10
C PHE A 264 20.21 -4.26 -0.84
#